data_AF-A0A5M9NW34-F1
#
_entry.id   AF-A0A5M9NW34-F1
#
_cell.length_a   1.000
_cell.length_b   1.000
_cell.length_c   1.000
_cell.angle_alpha   90.00
_cell.angle_beta   90.00
_cell.angle_gamma   90.00
#
_symmetry.space_group_name_H-M   'P 1'
#
loop_
_entity.id
_entity.type
_entity.pdbx_description
1 polymer ?
#
loop_
_entity_poly.entity_id
_entity_poly.type
_entity_poly.pdbx_seq_one_letter_code
_entity_poly.pdbx_strand_id
1 'polypeptide(L)'
;MINNPELGNVYIIIGEADVKKSSVIRCLTGLYREGIYKIKHSNGTIIDTFIKTSSLQELGLTEIEFVNKVTNHAKSKHIDVLISLRINSIVHPGSKRHMNSAEDYINYFNKIGWDISKIVYFQDVNNSLSLGNIIPTLTLRITKNQPSNEIAAIVRNYFQWE
;
A
#
# COMPACT_ATOMS: atom_id res chain seq x y z
N MET A 1 -8.04 -9.98 23.44
CA MET A 1 -7.98 -8.63 22.85
C MET A 1 -6.56 -8.43 22.38
N ILE A 2 -6.35 -8.31 21.06
CA ILE A 2 -5.03 -7.97 20.52
C ILE A 2 -4.83 -6.50 20.87
N ASN A 3 -3.81 -6.20 21.69
CA ASN A 3 -3.35 -4.84 21.90
C ASN A 3 -2.87 -4.32 20.55
N ASN A 4 -3.74 -3.68 19.79
CA ASN A 4 -3.33 -2.97 18.60
C ASN A 4 -2.44 -1.82 19.08
N PRO A 5 -1.16 -1.75 18.69
CA PRO A 5 -0.45 -0.47 18.77
C PRO A 5 -1.30 0.59 18.07
N GLU A 6 -1.12 1.87 18.38
CA GLU A 6 -1.77 2.97 17.64
C GLU A 6 -1.30 2.91 16.18
N LEU A 7 -1.96 2.06 15.38
CA LEU A 7 -1.61 1.79 13.99
C LEU A 7 -1.96 3.05 13.21
N GLY A 8 -0.95 3.60 12.54
CA GLY A 8 -1.05 4.86 11.83
C GLY A 8 -1.74 4.73 10.49
N ASN A 9 -1.50 5.73 9.64
CA ASN A 9 -2.12 5.85 8.34
C ASN A 9 -1.68 4.73 7.40
N VAL A 10 -2.63 4.18 6.66
CA VAL A 10 -2.38 3.22 5.59
C VAL A 10 -2.47 3.93 4.25
N TYR A 11 -1.36 3.88 3.52
CA TYR A 11 -1.24 4.35 2.14
C TYR A 11 -1.19 3.14 1.22
N ILE A 12 -1.99 3.17 0.15
CA ILE A 12 -2.16 2.01 -0.73
C ILE A 12 -1.92 2.43 -2.18
N ILE A 13 -1.11 1.67 -2.90
CA ILE A 13 -1.00 1.75 -4.37
C ILE A 13 -1.63 0.50 -4.98
N ILE A 14 -2.70 0.67 -5.76
CA ILE A 14 -3.46 -0.42 -6.38
C ILE A 14 -3.24 -0.40 -7.89
N GLY A 15 -3.12 -1.58 -8.48
CA GLY A 15 -3.09 -1.74 -9.94
C GLY A 15 -2.70 -3.16 -10.34
N GLU A 16 -2.88 -3.50 -11.62
CA GLU A 16 -2.60 -4.83 -12.16
C GLU A 16 -1.12 -5.25 -12.09
N ALA A 17 -0.82 -6.48 -12.51
CA ALA A 17 0.56 -6.92 -12.72
C ALA A 17 1.30 -5.97 -13.69
N ASP A 18 2.60 -5.80 -13.49
CA ASP A 18 3.50 -5.07 -14.41
C ASP A 18 3.19 -3.58 -14.67
N VAL A 19 2.30 -2.96 -13.90
CA VAL A 19 2.01 -1.51 -13.95
C VAL A 19 2.98 -0.65 -13.11
N LYS A 20 4.23 -1.10 -12.95
CA LYS A 20 5.33 -0.37 -12.29
C LYS A 20 5.17 -0.05 -10.79
N LYS A 21 4.17 -0.58 -10.07
CA LYS A 21 3.92 -0.29 -8.64
C LYS A 21 5.19 -0.33 -7.78
N SER A 22 5.92 -1.45 -7.82
CA SER A 22 7.14 -1.60 -7.01
C SER A 22 8.25 -0.64 -7.42
N SER A 23 8.38 -0.30 -8.70
CA SER A 23 9.35 0.70 -9.18
C SER A 23 8.99 2.10 -8.71
N VAL A 24 7.70 2.46 -8.74
CA VAL A 24 7.21 3.73 -8.21
C VAL A 24 7.44 3.82 -6.71
N ILE A 25 7.15 2.76 -5.93
CA ILE A 25 7.42 2.77 -4.48
C ILE A 25 8.91 2.97 -4.20
N ARG A 26 9.81 2.31 -4.94
CA ARG A 26 11.26 2.52 -4.78
C ARG A 26 11.69 3.94 -5.12
N CYS A 27 11.16 4.54 -6.18
CA CYS A 27 11.42 5.95 -6.53
C CYS A 27 10.80 6.94 -5.53
N LEU A 28 9.67 6.56 -4.91
CA LEU A 28 8.96 7.36 -3.93
C LEU A 28 9.75 7.47 -2.63
N THR A 29 10.31 6.36 -2.17
CA THR A 29 10.86 6.23 -0.82
C THR A 29 12.38 6.04 -0.77
N GLY A 30 13.03 5.83 -1.92
CA GLY A 30 14.47 5.55 -2.01
C GLY A 30 14.87 4.18 -1.46
N LEU A 31 13.91 3.31 -1.13
CA LEU A 31 14.19 2.05 -0.45
C LEU A 31 14.79 1.00 -1.38
N TYR A 32 15.70 0.18 -0.83
CA TYR A 32 16.24 -1.00 -1.51
C TYR A 32 15.49 -2.29 -1.13
N ARG A 33 15.09 -2.42 0.14
CA ARG A 33 14.36 -3.59 0.69
C ARG A 33 13.14 -3.16 1.51
N GLU A 34 12.17 -4.05 1.64
CA GLU A 34 11.05 -3.87 2.59
C GLU A 34 11.54 -3.66 4.03
N GLY A 35 10.89 -2.78 4.77
CA GLY A 35 11.26 -2.45 6.15
C GLY A 35 10.60 -1.16 6.66
N ILE A 36 11.04 -0.69 7.83
CA ILE A 36 10.64 0.61 8.38
C ILE A 36 11.59 1.68 7.89
N TYR A 37 11.05 2.79 7.39
CA TYR A 37 11.79 3.95 6.95
C TYR A 37 11.17 5.21 7.53
N LYS A 38 11.99 6.23 7.80
CA LYS A 38 11.51 7.55 8.21
C LYS A 38 11.02 8.31 7.00
N ILE A 39 9.74 8.66 7.00
CA ILE A 39 9.12 9.46 5.94
C ILE A 39 8.82 10.84 6.51
N LYS A 40 9.29 11.88 5.81
CA LYS A 40 8.96 13.26 6.13
C LYS A 40 7.68 13.64 5.38
N HIS A 41 6.75 14.25 6.09
CA HIS A 41 5.52 14.80 5.54
C HIS A 41 5.69 16.30 5.27
N SER A 42 4.88 16.85 4.36
CA SER A 42 4.94 18.26 3.96
C SER A 42 4.63 19.26 5.08
N ASN A 43 4.01 18.81 6.18
CA ASN A 43 3.80 19.61 7.39
C ASN A 43 5.04 19.61 8.32
N GLY A 44 6.13 18.94 7.93
CA GLY A 44 7.37 18.81 8.69
C GLY A 44 7.42 17.62 9.66
N THR A 45 6.35 16.84 9.83
CA THR A 45 6.38 15.65 10.70
C THR A 45 7.19 14.53 10.07
N ILE A 46 7.89 13.76 10.89
CA ILE A 46 8.64 12.57 10.46
C ILE A 46 8.03 11.37 11.16
N ILE A 47 7.51 10.43 10.38
CA ILE A 47 6.83 9.23 10.88
C ILE A 47 7.61 7.99 10.41
N ASP A 48 7.76 7.01 11.29
CA ASP A 48 8.28 5.69 10.92
C ASP A 48 7.20 4.97 10.09
N THR A 49 7.51 4.60 8.85
CA THR A 49 6.58 3.96 7.92
C THR A 49 7.08 2.57 7.54
N PHE A 50 6.26 1.54 7.73
CA PHE A 50 6.53 0.21 7.20
C PHE A 50 6.17 0.16 5.72
N ILE A 51 7.14 -0.15 4.86
CA ILE A 51 6.94 -0.12 3.40
C ILE A 51 7.13 -1.50 2.79
N LYS A 52 6.09 -1.97 2.09
CA LYS A 52 6.08 -3.21 1.32
C LYS A 52 5.91 -2.94 -0.17
N THR A 53 6.90 -3.36 -0.97
CA THR A 53 6.99 -3.02 -2.40
C THR A 53 6.22 -3.96 -3.33
N SER A 54 6.17 -5.25 -3.01
CA SER A 54 5.38 -6.23 -3.77
C SER A 54 3.92 -6.14 -3.35
N SER A 55 3.02 -6.63 -4.18
CA SER A 55 1.61 -6.66 -3.76
C SER A 55 1.41 -7.70 -2.67
N LEU A 56 0.47 -7.46 -1.74
CA LEU A 56 0.19 -8.44 -0.67
C LEU A 56 -0.26 -9.78 -1.25
N GLN A 57 -0.90 -9.79 -2.42
CA GLN A 57 -1.33 -11.00 -3.11
C GLN A 57 -0.19 -11.78 -3.82
N GLU A 58 1.01 -11.22 -3.93
CA GLU A 58 2.13 -11.88 -4.64
C GLU A 58 2.99 -12.75 -3.72
N LEU A 59 2.95 -12.47 -2.42
CA LEU A 59 3.71 -13.21 -1.43
C LEU A 59 2.69 -13.92 -0.56
N GLY A 60 2.87 -15.22 -0.33
CA GLY A 60 1.94 -16.07 0.44
C GLY A 60 1.84 -15.74 1.94
N LEU A 61 1.84 -14.45 2.30
CA LEU A 61 1.45 -13.91 3.59
C LEU A 61 -0.07 -13.72 3.57
N THR A 62 -0.75 -14.24 4.58
CA THR A 62 -2.15 -13.85 4.81
C THR A 62 -2.23 -12.42 5.31
N GLU A 63 -3.40 -11.80 5.20
CA GLU A 63 -3.70 -10.49 5.75
C GLU A 63 -3.42 -10.40 7.27
N ILE A 64 -3.71 -11.48 8.01
CA ILE A 64 -3.44 -11.59 9.44
C ILE A 64 -1.93 -11.65 9.71
N GLU A 65 -1.20 -12.46 8.95
CA GLU A 65 0.26 -12.56 9.08
C GLU A 65 0.95 -11.23 8.75
N PHE A 66 0.44 -10.50 7.76
CA PHE A 66 0.92 -9.17 7.42
C PHE A 66 0.70 -8.17 8.57
N VAL A 67 -0.51 -8.10 9.13
CA VAL A 67 -0.80 -7.23 10.28
C VAL A 67 0.09 -7.57 11.46
N ASN A 68 0.23 -8.85 11.80
CA ASN A 68 1.12 -9.29 12.88
C ASN A 68 2.58 -8.88 12.62
N LYS A 69 3.05 -8.99 11.38
CA LYS A 69 4.40 -8.56 11.00
C LYS A 69 4.58 -7.06 11.25
N VAL A 70 3.66 -6.23 10.79
CA VAL A 70 3.70 -4.77 10.98
C VAL A 70 3.65 -4.40 12.47
N THR A 71 2.71 -4.98 13.21
CA THR A 71 2.54 -4.77 14.66
C THR A 71 3.79 -5.16 15.45
N ASN A 72 4.43 -6.28 15.12
CA ASN A 72 5.67 -6.72 15.75
C ASN A 72 6.84 -5.77 15.45
N HIS A 73 6.88 -5.20 14.24
CA HIS A 73 7.85 -4.19 13.86
C HIS A 73 7.64 -2.86 14.61
N ALA A 74 6.38 -2.46 14.85
CA ALA A 74 6.02 -1.21 15.52
C ALA A 74 6.50 -1.14 16.97
N LYS A 75 6.56 -2.28 17.70
CA LYS A 75 6.94 -2.35 19.13
C LYS A 75 6.19 -1.31 19.99
N SER A 76 4.87 -1.19 19.82
CA SER A 76 4.02 -0.21 20.51
C SER A 76 4.23 1.27 20.15
N LYS A 77 4.92 1.56 19.04
CA LYS A 77 5.01 2.92 18.47
C LYS A 77 3.94 3.12 17.41
N HIS A 78 3.56 4.39 17.22
CA HIS A 78 2.83 4.80 16.04
C HIS A 78 3.71 4.65 14.80
N ILE A 79 3.25 3.84 13.84
CA ILE A 79 3.89 3.71 12.53
C ILE A 79 2.83 3.78 11.43
N ASP A 80 3.18 4.46 10.34
CA ASP A 80 2.40 4.44 9.10
C ASP A 80 2.73 3.17 8.28
N VAL A 81 1.91 2.86 7.28
CA VAL A 81 2.11 1.70 6.41
C VAL A 81 1.93 2.10 4.95
N LEU A 82 2.86 1.71 4.08
CA LEU A 82 2.70 1.77 2.63
C LEU A 82 2.72 0.35 2.05
N ILE A 83 1.64 -0.02 1.39
CA ILE A 83 1.49 -1.30 0.69
C ILE A 83 1.12 -1.11 -0.77
N SER A 84 1.33 -2.16 -1.56
CA SER A 84 0.68 -2.28 -2.86
C SER A 84 -0.30 -3.45 -2.89
N LEU A 85 -1.33 -3.33 -3.73
CA LEU A 85 -2.33 -4.37 -3.96
C LEU A 85 -2.52 -4.55 -5.47
N ARG A 86 -2.91 -5.76 -5.87
CA ARG A 86 -3.54 -6.01 -7.18
C ARG A 86 -5.03 -5.77 -7.07
N ILE A 87 -5.69 -5.39 -8.18
CA ILE A 87 -7.15 -5.28 -8.22
C ILE A 87 -7.74 -6.64 -7.84
N ASN A 88 -7.29 -7.70 -8.54
CA ASN A 88 -7.61 -9.09 -8.26
C ASN A 88 -6.34 -9.95 -8.20
N SER A 89 -6.37 -11.01 -7.39
CA SER A 89 -5.31 -11.99 -7.21
C SER A 89 -5.39 -13.05 -8.29
N ILE A 90 -4.24 -13.59 -8.64
CA ILE A 90 -4.12 -14.87 -9.34
C ILE A 90 -3.73 -15.87 -8.26
N VAL A 91 -4.69 -16.66 -7.77
CA VAL A 91 -4.40 -17.68 -6.76
C VAL A 91 -3.43 -18.70 -7.36
N HIS A 92 -2.19 -18.71 -6.89
CA HIS A 92 -1.22 -19.72 -7.32
C HIS A 92 -1.54 -21.07 -6.66
N PRO A 93 -1.62 -22.17 -7.43
CA PRO A 93 -1.81 -23.51 -6.86
C PRO A 93 -0.76 -23.81 -5.77
N GLY A 94 -1.20 -24.21 -4.58
CA GLY A 94 -0.32 -24.51 -3.45
C GLY A 94 0.13 -23.30 -2.61
N SER A 95 -0.24 -22.07 -2.99
CA SER A 95 -0.02 -20.89 -2.15
C SER A 95 -1.00 -20.85 -0.97
N LYS A 96 -0.56 -20.26 0.15
CA LYS A 96 -1.48 -19.96 1.26
C LYS A 96 -2.63 -19.09 0.74
N ARG A 97 -3.87 -19.45 1.11
CA ARG A 97 -5.04 -18.62 0.83
C ARG A 97 -4.84 -17.26 1.49
N HIS A 98 -4.91 -16.23 0.67
CA HIS A 98 -4.90 -14.83 1.04
C HIS A 98 -6.13 -14.19 0.39
N MET A 99 -6.45 -12.97 0.79
CA MET A 99 -7.54 -12.21 0.19
C MET A 99 -7.34 -12.01 -1.32
N ASN A 100 -8.42 -12.12 -2.09
CA ASN A 100 -8.33 -12.21 -3.54
C ASN A 100 -8.43 -10.86 -4.23
N SER A 101 -8.83 -9.78 -3.56
CA SER A 101 -8.99 -8.48 -4.21
C SER A 101 -8.44 -7.34 -3.35
N ALA A 102 -8.15 -6.20 -3.97
CA ALA A 102 -7.81 -5.00 -3.22
C ALA A 102 -8.95 -4.58 -2.27
N GLU A 103 -10.20 -4.75 -2.71
CA GLU A 103 -11.40 -4.43 -1.93
C GLU A 103 -11.48 -5.29 -0.65
N ASP A 104 -11.16 -6.58 -0.74
CA ASP A 104 -11.13 -7.48 0.43
C ASP A 104 -10.10 -7.01 1.47
N TYR A 105 -8.88 -6.65 1.03
CA TYR A 105 -7.84 -6.12 1.91
C TYR A 105 -8.26 -4.79 2.56
N ILE A 106 -8.82 -3.87 1.78
CA ILE A 106 -9.32 -2.58 2.27
C ILE A 106 -10.41 -2.78 3.32
N ASN A 107 -11.40 -3.64 3.02
CA ASN A 107 -12.48 -3.97 3.94
C ASN A 107 -11.96 -4.63 5.22
N TYR A 108 -10.97 -5.51 5.10
CA TYR A 108 -10.33 -6.14 6.24
C TYR A 108 -9.60 -5.12 7.13
N PHE A 109 -8.76 -4.26 6.55
CA PHE A 109 -8.04 -3.21 7.28
C PHE A 109 -9.00 -2.27 8.00
N ASN A 110 -10.04 -1.80 7.32
CA ASN A 110 -11.09 -0.99 7.95
C ASN A 110 -11.78 -1.74 9.11
N LYS A 111 -12.11 -3.02 8.93
CA LYS A 111 -12.76 -3.85 9.97
C LYS A 111 -11.91 -4.02 11.22
N ILE A 112 -10.58 -4.07 11.09
CA ILE A 112 -9.66 -4.18 12.22
C ILE A 112 -9.20 -2.82 12.78
N GLY A 113 -9.78 -1.72 12.28
CA GLY A 113 -9.55 -0.36 12.77
C GLY A 113 -8.28 0.31 12.22
N TRP A 114 -7.73 -0.17 11.10
CA TRP A 114 -6.67 0.56 10.39
C TRP A 114 -7.30 1.72 9.61
N ASP A 115 -6.68 2.89 9.66
CA ASP A 115 -7.15 4.08 8.96
C ASP A 115 -6.52 4.19 7.57
N ILE A 116 -7.33 4.00 6.52
CA ILE A 116 -6.86 4.11 5.14
C ILE A 116 -6.92 5.57 4.71
N SER A 117 -5.77 6.23 4.81
CA SER A 117 -5.65 7.67 4.57
C SER A 117 -5.78 8.04 3.10
N LYS A 118 -5.01 7.38 2.22
CA LYS A 118 -4.95 7.71 0.79
C LYS A 118 -4.68 6.49 -0.07
N ILE A 119 -5.39 6.41 -1.19
CA ILE A 119 -5.21 5.38 -2.21
C ILE A 119 -4.73 6.04 -3.52
N VAL A 120 -3.77 5.41 -4.19
CA VAL A 120 -3.44 5.68 -5.59
C VAL A 120 -3.84 4.47 -6.42
N TYR A 121 -4.73 4.69 -7.39
CA TYR A 121 -5.17 3.66 -8.31
C TYR A 121 -4.50 3.85 -9.68
N PHE A 122 -3.64 2.91 -10.07
CA PHE A 122 -3.12 2.83 -11.43
C PHE A 122 -4.17 2.16 -12.31
N GLN A 123 -4.96 2.99 -12.98
CA GLN A 123 -6.11 2.56 -13.76
C GLN A 123 -5.69 1.71 -14.94
N ASP A 124 -6.31 0.54 -15.04
CA ASP A 124 -6.35 -0.27 -16.24
C ASP A 124 -7.64 0.03 -17.00
N VAL A 125 -7.56 0.07 -18.34
CA VAL A 125 -8.72 0.27 -19.21
C VAL A 125 -9.70 -0.90 -19.16
N ASN A 126 -9.23 -2.08 -18.77
CA ASN A 126 -10.03 -3.30 -18.76
C ASN A 126 -10.63 -3.63 -17.38
N ASN A 127 -10.18 -2.94 -16.32
CA ASN A 127 -10.59 -3.21 -14.96
C ASN A 127 -11.02 -1.90 -14.29
N SER A 128 -12.27 -1.84 -13.83
CA SER A 128 -12.74 -0.77 -12.96
C SER A 128 -12.74 -1.26 -11.51
N LEU A 129 -12.08 -0.52 -10.64
CA LEU A 129 -12.14 -0.74 -9.20
C LEU A 129 -13.15 0.26 -8.61
N SER A 130 -14.13 -0.22 -7.85
CA SER A 130 -15.14 0.63 -7.22
C SER A 130 -14.85 0.76 -5.73
N LEU A 131 -13.83 1.53 -5.41
CA LEU A 131 -13.57 1.96 -4.03
C LEU A 131 -14.67 2.96 -3.67
N GLY A 132 -15.62 2.60 -2.81
CA GLY A 132 -16.70 3.50 -2.40
C GLY A 132 -16.17 4.91 -2.06
N ASN A 133 -16.98 5.95 -2.32
CA ASN A 133 -16.59 7.37 -2.35
C ASN A 133 -15.99 7.97 -1.04
N ILE A 134 -15.71 7.15 -0.03
CA ILE A 134 -15.32 7.58 1.31
C ILE A 134 -13.79 7.74 1.42
N ILE A 135 -13.01 6.96 0.66
CA ILE A 135 -11.54 6.98 0.79
C ILE A 135 -10.93 7.89 -0.29
N PRO A 136 -10.10 8.90 0.08
CA PRO A 136 -9.40 9.74 -0.87
C PRO A 136 -8.59 8.90 -1.87
N THR A 137 -8.98 8.95 -3.14
CA THR A 137 -8.38 8.13 -4.20
C THR A 137 -7.88 9.01 -5.35
N LEU A 138 -6.59 8.91 -5.66
CA LEU A 138 -6.00 9.47 -6.88
C LEU A 138 -5.95 8.39 -7.96
N THR A 139 -6.67 8.60 -9.06
CA THR A 139 -6.63 7.70 -10.21
C THR A 139 -5.63 8.20 -11.25
N LEU A 140 -4.67 7.35 -11.64
CA LEU A 140 -3.65 7.64 -12.63
C LEU A 140 -3.66 6.60 -13.74
N ARG A 141 -3.67 7.06 -15.00
CA ARG A 141 -3.44 6.19 -16.15
C ARG A 141 -1.96 6.13 -16.45
N ILE A 142 -1.31 5.00 -16.14
CA ILE A 142 0.12 4.82 -16.34
C ILE A 142 0.39 4.25 -17.73
N THR A 143 1.36 4.83 -18.44
CA THR A 143 1.81 4.29 -19.74
C THR A 143 3.15 3.56 -19.59
N LYS A 144 3.41 2.60 -20.50
CA LYS A 144 4.64 1.79 -20.47
C LYS A 144 5.92 2.64 -20.52
N ASN A 145 5.90 3.78 -21.23
CA ASN A 145 7.06 4.63 -21.42
C ASN A 145 7.20 5.73 -20.35
N GLN A 146 6.19 5.90 -19.48
CA GLN A 146 6.25 6.92 -18.44
C GLN A 146 7.31 6.57 -17.37
N PRO A 147 8.26 7.46 -17.06
CA PRO A 147 9.28 7.21 -16.04
C PRO A 147 8.69 7.03 -14.63
N SER A 148 9.22 6.06 -13.87
CA SER A 148 8.72 5.76 -12.51
C SER A 148 8.95 6.89 -11.51
N ASN A 149 10.01 7.69 -11.70
CA ASN A 149 10.31 8.86 -10.87
C ASN A 149 9.31 10.00 -11.08
N GLU A 150 8.81 10.21 -12.31
CA GLU A 150 7.75 11.19 -12.58
C GLU A 150 6.44 10.79 -11.90
N ILE A 151 6.07 9.52 -12.00
CA ILE A 151 4.88 8.98 -11.32
C ILE A 151 5.05 9.10 -9.81
N ALA A 152 6.24 8.76 -9.28
CA ALA A 152 6.54 8.89 -7.86
C ALA A 152 6.45 10.34 -7.37
N ALA A 153 6.81 11.34 -8.19
CA ALA A 153 6.64 12.75 -7.84
C ALA A 153 5.16 13.14 -7.69
N ILE A 154 4.29 12.65 -8.58
CA ILE A 154 2.83 12.85 -8.48
C ILE A 154 2.30 12.20 -7.20
N VAL A 155 2.68 10.94 -6.94
CA VAL A 155 2.27 10.21 -5.73
C VAL A 155 2.77 10.90 -4.46
N ARG A 156 4.02 11.39 -4.45
CA ARG A 156 4.62 12.12 -3.34
C ARG A 156 3.81 13.38 -2.98
N ASN A 157 3.46 14.17 -3.99
CA ASN A 157 2.62 15.36 -3.79
C ASN A 157 1.24 14.99 -3.24
N TYR A 158 0.59 13.98 -3.83
CA TYR A 158 -0.72 13.52 -3.38
C TYR A 158 -0.70 13.00 -1.93
N PHE A 159 0.32 12.22 -1.55
CA PHE A 159 0.51 11.76 -0.19
C PHE A 159 0.92 12.87 0.78
N GLN A 160 1.39 14.01 0.27
CA GLN A 160 1.98 15.11 1.05
C GLN A 160 3.24 14.65 1.80
N TRP A 161 4.13 13.97 1.06
CA TRP A 161 5.43 13.51 1.55
C TRP A 161 6.56 14.36 0.94
N GLU A 162 7.72 14.38 1.59
CA GLU A 162 8.93 15.09 1.16
C GLU A 162 10.12 14.13 0.98
#